data_AF-A0A4D4MRL6-F1
#
_entry.id   AF-A0A4D4MRL6-F1
#
_cell.length_a   1.000
_cell.length_b   1.000
_cell.length_c   1.000
_cell.angle_alpha   90.00
_cell.angle_beta   90.00
_cell.angle_gamma   90.00
#
_symmetry.space_group_name_H-M   'P 1'
#
loop_
_entity.id
_entity.type
_entity.pdbx_description
1 polymer ?
#
loop_
_entity_poly.entity_id
_entity_poly.type
_entity_poly.pdbx_seq_one_letter_code
_entity_poly.pdbx_strand_id
1 'polypeptide(L)' 'MAGTVALDSLKLSALQTAVAMAVASGAKSLEAAAVVTESAEASAEDRAAVRDLGGPGTPVLVAGPDGAVRVTVTAG' A
#
# COMPACT_ATOMS: atom_id res chain seq x y z
N MET A 1 -8.38 -5.74 9.51
CA MET A 1 -7.36 -4.73 9.86
C MET A 1 -6.04 -5.12 9.19
N ALA A 2 -5.55 -4.34 8.22
CA ALA A 2 -4.20 -4.52 7.70
C ALA A 2 -3.19 -4.24 8.82
N GLY A 3 -2.01 -4.88 8.82
CA GLY A 3 -0.97 -4.78 9.86
C GLY A 3 -0.34 -3.39 10.02
N THR A 4 -1.16 -2.41 10.38
CA THR A 4 -0.83 -0.99 10.56
C THR A 4 -0.10 -0.80 11.87
N VAL A 5 0.98 -0.04 11.85
CA VAL A 5 1.71 0.38 13.05
C VAL A 5 1.04 1.64 13.60
N ALA A 6 0.51 1.56 14.82
CA ALA A 6 -0.21 2.66 15.46
C ALA A 6 0.35 2.95 16.86
N LEU A 7 1.59 3.43 16.92
CA LEU A 7 2.25 3.90 18.15
C LEU A 7 2.15 5.42 18.23
N ASP A 8 2.28 5.99 19.44
CA ASP A 8 2.16 7.44 19.65
C ASP A 8 3.16 8.25 18.81
N SER A 9 4.40 7.76 18.74
CA SER A 9 5.50 8.42 18.00
C SER A 9 5.73 7.86 16.59
N LEU A 10 5.03 6.78 16.20
CA LEU A 10 5.22 6.14 14.91
C LEU A 10 3.92 5.55 14.40
N LYS A 11 3.34 6.20 13.40
CA LYS A 11 2.12 5.76 12.71
C LYS A 11 2.45 5.50 11.25
N LEU A 12 2.32 4.25 10.84
CA LEU A 12 2.58 3.81 9.47
C LEU A 12 1.49 2.84 9.08
N SER A 13 0.86 3.08 7.93
CA SER A 13 -0.07 2.10 7.37
C SER A 13 0.68 0.80 7.03
N ALA A 14 -0.07 -0.30 6.94
CA ALA A 14 0.48 -1.58 6.51
C ALA A 14 1.15 -1.48 5.13
N LEU A 15 0.57 -0.70 4.21
CA LEU A 15 1.11 -0.54 2.86
C LEU A 15 2.40 0.28 2.86
N GLN A 16 2.44 1.37 3.64
CA GLN A 16 3.65 2.18 3.83
C GLN A 16 4.78 1.35 4.44
N THR A 17 4.48 0.51 5.44
CA THR A 17 5.46 -0.41 6.02
C THR A 17 6.01 -1.39 4.97
N ALA A 18 5.14 -1.98 4.14
CA ALA A 18 5.57 -2.89 3.09
C ALA A 18 6.48 -2.20 2.05
N VAL A 19 6.14 -0.98 1.63
CA VAL A 19 6.98 -0.17 0.73
C VAL A 19 8.34 0.11 1.38
N ALA A 20 8.37 0.55 2.64
CA ALA A 20 9.61 0.82 3.36
C ALA A 20 10.50 -0.43 3.45
N MET A 21 9.91 -1.61 3.69
CA MET A 21 10.63 -2.88 3.68
C MET A 21 11.19 -3.23 2.30
N ALA A 22 10.43 -3.00 1.23
CA ALA A 22 10.90 -3.24 -0.13
C ALA A 22 12.13 -2.36 -0.45
N VAL A 23 12.07 -1.07 -0.10
CA VAL A 23 13.20 -0.13 -0.24
C VAL A 23 14.41 -0.59 0.57
N ALA A 24 14.21 -0.92 1.85
CA ALA A 24 15.30 -1.39 2.72
C ALA A 24 15.95 -2.68 2.23
N SER A 25 15.20 -3.51 1.50
CA SER A 25 15.68 -4.75 0.88
C SER A 25 16.37 -4.52 -0.47
N GLY A 26 16.40 -3.29 -0.97
CA GLY A 26 17.07 -2.91 -2.22
C GLY A 26 16.21 -3.03 -3.48
N ALA A 27 14.89 -3.16 -3.35
CA ALA A 27 13.98 -3.14 -4.49
C ALA A 27 14.15 -1.84 -5.30
N LYS A 28 14.12 -1.96 -6.63
CA LYS A 28 14.30 -0.80 -7.54
C LYS A 28 12.99 -0.22 -8.05
N SER A 29 11.93 -1.02 -8.04
CA SER A 29 10.60 -0.65 -8.48
C SER A 29 9.55 -1.59 -7.86
N LEU A 30 8.27 -1.20 -7.96
CA LEU A 30 7.11 -2.06 -7.72
C LEU A 30 6.32 -2.19 -9.02
N GLU A 31 5.97 -3.43 -9.38
CA GLU A 31 5.05 -3.69 -10.49
C GLU A 31 3.58 -3.56 -10.07
N ALA A 32 3.29 -3.72 -8.78
CA ALA A 32 1.96 -3.60 -8.18
C ALA A 32 2.08 -3.53 -6.65
N ALA A 33 1.00 -3.10 -5.99
CA ALA A 33 0.83 -3.20 -4.54
C ALA A 33 -0.59 -3.69 -4.20
N ALA A 34 -0.76 -4.31 -3.04
CA ALA A 34 -2.07 -4.79 -2.58
C ALA A 34 -2.25 -4.52 -1.09
N VAL A 35 -3.48 -4.16 -0.70
CA VAL A 35 -3.87 -3.99 0.69
C VAL A 35 -5.23 -4.66 0.95
N VAL A 36 -5.28 -5.47 2.00
CA VAL A 36 -6.52 -6.08 2.49
C VAL A 36 -7.08 -5.21 3.59
N THR A 37 -8.25 -4.62 3.37
CA THR A 37 -8.84 -3.66 4.31
C THR A 37 -10.37 -3.70 4.23
N GLU A 38 -11.02 -3.25 5.29
CA GLU A 38 -12.48 -3.04 5.28
C GLU A 38 -12.87 -1.79 4.48
N SER A 39 -11.93 -0.83 4.37
CA SER A 39 -12.06 0.34 3.50
C SER A 39 -12.27 -0.09 2.05
N ALA A 40 -13.11 0.63 1.32
CA ALA A 40 -13.25 0.43 -0.12
C ALA A 40 -12.08 1.04 -0.93
N GLU A 41 -11.23 1.85 -0.28
CA GLU A 41 -10.21 2.66 -0.93
C GLU A 41 -8.85 2.57 -0.21
N ALA A 42 -7.77 2.71 -0.97
CA ALA A 42 -6.43 2.99 -0.45
C ALA A 42 -6.29 4.49 -0.20
N SER A 43 -5.70 4.88 0.93
CA SER A 43 -5.51 6.29 1.26
C SER A 43 -4.58 7.00 0.26
N ALA A 44 -4.64 8.33 0.21
CA ALA A 44 -3.74 9.10 -0.64
C ALA A 44 -2.27 8.88 -0.25
N GLU A 45 -1.99 8.76 1.04
CA GLU A 45 -0.65 8.54 1.58
C GLU A 45 -0.11 7.14 1.26
N ASP A 46 -0.99 6.13 1.21
CA ASP A 46 -0.66 4.76 0.79
C ASP A 46 -0.29 4.72 -0.69
N ARG A 47 -1.10 5.38 -1.53
CA ARG A 47 -0.84 5.49 -2.96
C ARG A 47 0.43 6.30 -3.25
N ALA A 48 0.68 7.36 -2.48
CA ALA A 48 1.91 8.15 -2.58
C ALA A 48 3.16 7.29 -2.30
N ALA A 49 3.15 6.48 -1.23
CA ALA A 49 4.28 5.59 -0.94
C ALA A 49 4.54 4.59 -2.09
N VAL A 50 3.49 3.99 -2.66
CA VAL A 50 3.64 3.09 -3.81
C VAL A 50 4.18 3.83 -5.04
N ARG A 51 3.70 5.05 -5.29
CA ARG A 51 4.14 5.91 -6.40
C ARG A 51 5.62 6.26 -6.30
N ASP A 52 6.12 6.53 -5.10
CA ASP A 52 7.52 6.90 -4.88
C ASP A 52 8.49 5.78 -5.29
N LEU A 53 8.08 4.50 -5.16
CA LEU A 53 8.91 3.36 -5.56
C LEU A 53 8.58 2.80 -6.95
N GLY A 54 7.30 2.62 -7.29
CA GLY A 54 6.86 2.01 -8.56
C GLY A 54 6.48 3.00 -9.67
N GLY A 55 6.33 4.28 -9.35
CA GLY A 55 5.83 5.30 -10.26
C GLY A 55 4.29 5.41 -10.31
N PRO A 56 3.75 6.44 -10.99
CA PRO A 56 2.31 6.76 -10.95
C PRO A 56 1.41 5.72 -11.62
N GLY A 57 1.95 4.92 -12.55
CA GLY A 57 1.18 3.86 -13.21
C GLY A 57 0.99 2.59 -12.36
N THR A 58 1.67 2.49 -11.21
CA THR A 58 1.67 1.26 -10.41
C THR A 58 0.25 0.94 -9.92
N PRO A 59 -0.31 -0.23 -10.23
CA PRO A 59 -1.63 -0.60 -9.72
C PRO A 59 -1.58 -0.89 -8.21
N VAL A 60 -2.60 -0.40 -7.51
CA VAL A 60 -2.88 -0.69 -6.10
C VAL A 60 -4.21 -1.42 -6.02
N LEU A 61 -4.17 -2.68 -5.60
CA LEU A 61 -5.33 -3.53 -5.43
C LEU A 61 -5.86 -3.39 -4.00
N VAL A 62 -7.13 -3.06 -3.86
CA VAL A 62 -7.82 -3.03 -2.57
C VAL A 62 -8.72 -4.25 -2.50
N ALA A 63 -8.41 -5.15 -1.58
CA ALA A 63 -9.18 -6.37 -1.34
C ALA A 63 -9.95 -6.28 -0.02
N GLY A 64 -11.14 -6.88 0.00
CA GLY A 64 -11.90 -7.06 1.22
C GLY A 64 -11.30 -8.14 2.13
N PRO A 65 -11.75 -8.24 3.39
CA PRO A 65 -11.33 -9.30 4.31
C PRO A 65 -11.65 -10.73 3.84
N ASP A 66 -12.56 -10.85 2.87
CA ASP A 66 -12.94 -12.07 2.14
C ASP A 66 -11.93 -12.46 1.04
N GLY A 67 -10.90 -11.63 0.82
CA GLY A 67 -9.89 -11.83 -0.22
C GLY A 67 -10.32 -11.40 -1.62
N ALA A 68 -11.56 -10.93 -1.79
CA ALA A 68 -12.04 -10.45 -3.09
C ALA A 68 -11.49 -9.05 -3.39
N VAL A 69 -10.89 -8.86 -4.57
CA VAL A 69 -10.47 -7.53 -5.04
C VAL A 69 -11.71 -6.71 -5.34
N ARG A 70 -11.84 -5.56 -4.66
CA ARG A 70 -12.99 -4.65 -4.78
C ARG A 70 -12.71 -3.55 -5.79
N VAL A 71 -11.50 -2.99 -5.75
CA VAL A 71 -11.06 -1.95 -6.68
C VAL A 71 -9.58 -2.10 -7.00
N THR A 72 -9.21 -1.70 -8.21
CA THR A 72 -7.82 -1.46 -8.61
C THR A 72 -7.70 -0.01 -9.03
N VAL A 73 -6.80 0.72 -8.38
CA VAL A 73 -6.53 2.13 -8.63
C VAL A 73 -5.06 2.33 -8.97
N THR A 74 -4.71 3.43 -9.62
CA THR A 74 -3.30 3.78 -9.83
C THR A 74 -2.71 4.43 -8.58
N ALA A 75 -1.42 4.16 -8.33
CA ALA A 75 -0.64 4.82 -7.29
C ALA A 75 -0.50 6.32 -7.55
N GLY A 76 -0.59 6.71 -8.83
CA GLY A 76 -0.73 8.05 -9.38
C GLY A 76 -2.10 8.66 -9.14
#